data_AF-A0A3B8XN71-F1
#
_entry.id   AF-A0A3B8XN71-F1
#
_cell.length_a   1.000
_cell.length_b   1.000
_cell.length_c   1.000
_cell.angle_alpha   90.00
_cell.angle_beta   90.00
_cell.angle_gamma   90.00
#
_symmetry.space_group_name_H-M   'P 1'
#
loop_
_entity.id
_entity.type
_entity.pdbx_description
1 polymer ?
#
loop_
_entity_poly.entity_id
_entity_poly.type
_entity_poly.pdbx_seq_one_letter_code
_entity_poly.pdbx_strand_id
1 'polypeptide(L)'
;MDEPGEDELRRMFGPRLRAELDELRQQSDDTSADRKPVTLDQQSVGRLSRMDAMQAQAMAEAVNVRRKQRQTLIQQALQRMEQGEFGYCLACGDFIGLKRLEIDPASTHCVACAK
;
A
#
# COMPACT_ATOMS: atom_id res chain seq x y z
N MET A 1 -6.58 -30.91 3.19
CA MET A 1 -5.89 -29.63 3.45
C MET A 1 -6.99 -28.68 3.82
N ASP A 2 -7.15 -28.43 5.11
CA ASP A 2 -8.22 -27.59 5.62
C ASP A 2 -7.89 -26.14 5.27
N GLU A 3 -8.75 -25.52 4.48
CA GLU A 3 -8.69 -24.08 4.26
C GLU A 3 -8.98 -23.40 5.61
N PRO A 4 -8.09 -22.52 6.10
CA PRO A 4 -8.31 -21.83 7.36
C PRO A 4 -9.61 -21.01 7.25
N GLY A 5 -10.41 -21.06 8.30
CA GLY A 5 -11.65 -20.28 8.34
C GLY A 5 -11.37 -18.79 8.23
N GLU A 6 -12.35 -18.04 7.74
CA GLU A 6 -12.20 -16.59 7.56
C GLU A 6 -11.85 -15.85 8.87
N ASP A 7 -12.47 -16.25 9.98
CA ASP A 7 -12.16 -15.71 11.31
C ASP A 7 -10.71 -15.95 11.72
N GLU A 8 -10.13 -17.08 11.31
CA GLU A 8 -8.73 -17.42 11.55
C GLU A 8 -7.83 -16.50 10.72
N LEU A 9 -8.11 -16.36 9.43
CA LEU A 9 -7.38 -15.45 8.53
C LEU A 9 -7.42 -14.00 9.02
N ARG A 10 -8.59 -13.53 9.47
CA ARG A 10 -8.76 -12.19 10.05
C ARG A 10 -7.92 -11.99 11.31
N ARG A 11 -7.87 -12.99 12.20
CA ARG A 11 -7.03 -12.95 13.41
C ARG A 11 -5.54 -12.95 13.06
N MET A 12 -5.13 -13.72 12.05
CA MET A 12 -3.73 -13.81 11.62
C MET A 12 -3.25 -12.51 10.96
N PHE A 13 -3.98 -12.00 9.96
CA PHE A 13 -3.49 -10.93 9.08
C PHE A 13 -4.02 -9.54 9.44
N GLY A 14 -5.15 -9.46 10.15
CA GLY A 14 -5.79 -8.19 10.51
C GLY A 14 -4.89 -7.24 11.31
N PRO A 15 -4.14 -7.69 12.33
CA PRO A 15 -3.20 -6.83 13.05
C PRO A 15 -2.09 -6.28 12.16
N ARG A 16 -1.54 -7.12 11.26
CA ARG A 16 -0.48 -6.72 10.33
C ARG A 16 -0.95 -5.66 9.34
N LEU A 17 -2.13 -5.84 8.74
CA LEU A 17 -2.71 -4.85 7.82
C LEU A 17 -2.99 -3.51 8.51
N ARG A 18 -3.49 -3.52 9.75
CA ARG A 18 -3.72 -2.30 10.53
C ARG A 18 -2.43 -1.57 10.87
N ALA A 19 -1.42 -2.30 11.35
CA ALA A 19 -0.10 -1.73 11.62
C ALA A 19 0.51 -1.08 10.36
N GLU A 20 0.47 -1.79 9.22
CA GLU A 20 0.98 -1.26 7.96
C GLU A 20 0.19 -0.01 7.50
N LEU A 21 -1.14 0.01 7.66
CA LEU A 21 -1.95 1.18 7.33
C LEU A 21 -1.58 2.40 8.19
N ASP A 22 -1.40 2.20 9.48
CA ASP A 22 -1.05 3.26 10.43
C ASP A 22 0.36 3.81 10.15
N GLU A 23 1.34 2.94 9.85
CA GLU A 23 2.67 3.34 9.42
C GLU A 23 2.63 4.19 8.14
N LEU A 24 1.87 3.76 7.12
CA LEU A 24 1.76 4.50 5.87
C LEU A 24 1.04 5.85 6.06
N ARG A 25 0.10 5.93 7.00
CA ARG A 25 -0.59 7.18 7.35
C ARG A 25 0.37 8.14 8.04
N GLN A 26 1.10 7.69 9.05
CA GLN A 26 2.09 8.51 9.75
C GLN A 26 3.15 9.06 8.79
N GLN A 27 3.69 8.22 7.90
CA GLN A 27 4.62 8.69 6.88
C GLN A 27 4.02 9.75 5.95
N SER A 28 2.72 9.66 5.66
CA SER A 28 2.02 10.65 4.80
C SER A 28 1.84 11.98 5.52
N ASP A 29 1.55 11.94 6.82
CA ASP A 29 1.40 13.12 7.66
C ASP A 29 2.76 13.83 7.86
N ASP A 30 3.81 13.07 8.15
CA ASP A 30 5.19 13.58 8.26
C ASP A 30 5.64 14.24 6.95
N THR A 31 5.39 13.57 5.81
CA THR A 31 5.70 14.15 4.49
C THR A 31 4.87 15.41 4.22
N SER A 32 3.63 15.50 4.72
CA SER A 32 2.79 16.69 4.55
C SER A 32 3.23 17.86 5.42
N ALA A 33 3.81 17.60 6.60
CA ALA A 33 4.40 18.63 7.46
C ALA A 33 5.70 19.20 6.86
N ASP A 34 6.49 18.36 6.17
CA ASP A 34 7.73 18.76 5.49
C ASP A 34 7.50 19.39 4.10
N ARG A 35 6.29 19.29 3.54
CA ARG A 35 5.86 19.93 2.27
C ARG A 35 5.70 21.45 2.36
N LYS A 36 6.44 22.16 3.22
CA LYS A 36 6.66 23.58 2.93
C LYS A 36 7.31 23.62 1.55
N PRO A 37 6.68 24.24 0.54
CA PRO A 37 7.24 24.26 -0.81
C PRO A 37 8.68 24.71 -0.69
N VAL A 38 9.61 23.90 -1.21
CA VAL A 38 10.98 24.36 -1.36
C VAL A 38 10.90 25.46 -2.40
N THR A 39 10.70 26.70 -1.93
CA THR A 39 10.92 27.91 -2.70
C THR A 39 12.41 27.97 -2.91
N LEU A 40 12.89 27.22 -3.91
CA LEU A 40 14.23 27.39 -4.43
C LEU A 40 14.29 28.84 -4.88
N ASP A 41 15.06 29.67 -4.17
CA ASP A 41 15.37 31.02 -4.61
C ASP A 41 16.04 30.93 -5.97
N GLN A 42 15.25 31.20 -7.02
CA GLN A 42 15.64 30.98 -8.41
C GLN A 42 16.82 31.87 -8.83
N GLN A 43 17.21 32.84 -8.01
CA GLN A 43 18.31 33.77 -8.29
C GLN A 43 19.69 33.19 -7.96
N SER A 44 19.80 32.09 -7.18
CA SER A 44 21.09 31.55 -6.71
C SER A 44 21.44 30.13 -7.19
N VAL A 45 20.53 29.46 -7.89
CA VAL A 45 20.70 28.06 -8.34
C VAL A 45 21.10 27.95 -9.81
N GLY A 46 22.19 27.23 -10.08
CA GLY A 46 22.68 26.93 -11.45
C GLY A 46 21.72 26.06 -12.27
N ARG A 47 21.95 25.94 -13.59
CA ARG A 47 21.10 25.11 -14.48
C ARG A 47 21.03 23.63 -14.07
N LEU A 48 22.12 23.09 -13.51
CA LEU A 48 22.20 21.69 -13.08
C LEU A 48 21.29 21.41 -11.87
N SER A 49 21.30 22.28 -10.85
CA SER A 49 20.50 22.10 -9.64
C SER A 49 18.99 22.22 -9.87
N ARG A 50 18.55 22.91 -10.93
CA ARG A 50 17.14 22.88 -11.37
C ARG A 50 16.72 21.52 -11.93
N MET A 51 17.58 20.86 -12.71
CA MET A 51 17.29 19.52 -13.24
C MET A 51 17.21 18.50 -12.10
N ASP A 52 18.16 18.55 -11.17
CA ASP A 52 18.16 17.67 -10.00
C ASP A 52 16.94 17.89 -9.11
N ALA A 53 16.54 19.16 -8.88
CA ALA A 53 15.34 19.49 -8.12
C ALA A 53 14.06 18.95 -8.76
N MET A 54 13.92 19.06 -10.10
CA MET A 54 12.76 18.50 -10.80
C MET A 54 12.73 16.96 -10.74
N GLN A 55 13.88 16.30 -10.87
CA GLN A 55 13.97 14.85 -10.72
C GLN A 55 13.62 14.42 -9.29
N ALA A 56 14.12 15.11 -8.28
CA ALA A 56 13.79 14.85 -6.88
C ALA A 56 12.29 15.02 -6.61
N GLN A 57 11.67 16.07 -7.15
CA GLN A 57 10.23 16.29 -7.05
C GLN A 57 9.43 15.15 -7.71
N ALA A 58 9.79 14.75 -8.93
CA ALA A 58 9.13 13.66 -9.65
C ALA A 58 9.26 12.32 -8.90
N MET A 59 10.42 12.04 -8.32
CA MET A 59 10.62 10.85 -7.47
C MET A 59 9.75 10.89 -6.21
N ALA A 60 9.70 12.04 -5.53
CA ALA A 60 8.86 12.21 -4.33
C ALA A 60 7.37 12.03 -4.66
N GLU A 61 6.90 12.55 -5.78
CA GLU A 61 5.52 12.35 -6.26
C GLU A 61 5.23 10.87 -6.54
N ALA A 62 6.13 10.17 -7.23
CA ALA A 62 5.96 8.74 -7.51
C ALA A 62 5.89 7.89 -6.22
N VAL A 63 6.68 8.23 -5.19
CA VAL A 63 6.61 7.59 -3.87
C VAL A 63 5.24 7.82 -3.23
N ASN A 64 4.72 9.05 -3.29
CA ASN A 64 3.40 9.38 -2.74
C ASN A 64 2.27 8.62 -3.44
N VAL A 65 2.33 8.49 -4.78
CA VAL A 65 1.34 7.72 -5.56
C VAL A 65 1.33 6.25 -5.13
N ARG A 66 2.51 5.61 -5.07
CA ARG A 66 2.62 4.20 -4.64
C ARG A 66 2.12 4.01 -3.20
N ARG A 67 2.43 4.95 -2.30
CA ARG A 67 1.95 4.91 -0.91
C ARG A 67 0.42 4.95 -0.82
N LYS A 68 -0.22 5.87 -1.54
CA LYS A 68 -1.70 5.98 -1.59
C LYS A 68 -2.35 4.73 -2.18
N GLN A 69 -1.77 4.17 -3.24
CA GLN A 69 -2.22 2.91 -3.83
C GLN A 69 -2.16 1.77 -2.79
N ARG A 70 -1.04 1.66 -2.06
CA ARG A 70 -0.88 0.65 -1.01
C ARG A 70 -1.91 0.82 0.12
N GLN A 71 -2.13 2.04 0.61
CA GLN A 71 -3.16 2.34 1.60
C GLN A 71 -4.55 1.88 1.12
N THR A 72 -4.88 2.17 -0.13
CA THR A 72 -6.17 1.78 -0.73
C THR A 72 -6.35 0.25 -0.74
N LEU A 73 -5.32 -0.49 -1.15
CA LEU A 73 -5.35 -1.96 -1.16
C LEU A 73 -5.53 -2.55 0.24
N ILE A 74 -4.83 -2.00 1.24
CA ILE A 74 -4.95 -2.44 2.63
C ILE A 74 -6.35 -2.15 3.18
N GLN A 75 -6.89 -0.96 2.90
CA GLN A 75 -8.26 -0.60 3.31
C GLN A 75 -9.30 -1.54 2.70
N GLN A 76 -9.17 -1.88 1.42
CA GLN A 76 -10.03 -2.86 0.77
C GLN A 76 -9.88 -4.26 1.38
N ALA A 77 -8.67 -4.66 1.75
CA ALA A 77 -8.45 -5.94 2.43
C ALA A 77 -9.12 -5.99 3.82
N LEU A 78 -9.01 -4.92 4.59
CA LEU A 78 -9.68 -4.79 5.88
C LEU A 78 -11.20 -4.78 5.74
N GLN A 79 -11.74 -4.08 4.73
CA GLN A 79 -13.17 -4.09 4.44
C GLN A 79 -13.67 -5.50 4.09
N ARG A 80 -12.93 -6.27 3.30
CA ARG A 80 -13.27 -7.67 3.00
C ARG A 80 -13.30 -8.56 4.26
N MET A 81 -12.41 -8.30 5.23
CA MET A 81 -12.44 -8.99 6.53
C MET A 81 -13.68 -8.65 7.37
N GLU A 82 -14.29 -7.50 7.15
CA GLU A 82 -15.55 -7.12 7.81
C GLU A 82 -16.75 -7.74 7.11
N GLN A 83 -16.63 -7.99 5.80
CA GLN A 83 -17.73 -8.45 4.95
C GLN A 83 -17.92 -9.96 4.87
N GLY A 84 -16.97 -10.78 5.32
CA GLY A 84 -17.09 -12.21 5.14
C GLY A 84 -16.27 -12.78 3.97
N GLU A 85 -15.41 -11.97 3.33
CA GLU A 85 -14.86 -12.27 2.00
C GLU A 85 -13.32 -12.27 1.95
N PHE A 86 -12.66 -12.19 3.11
CA PHE A 86 -11.21 -12.15 3.14
C PHE A 86 -10.59 -13.52 2.82
N GLY A 87 -9.52 -13.51 2.01
CA GLY A 87 -8.76 -14.71 1.64
C GLY A 87 -9.20 -15.37 0.34
N TYR A 88 -10.27 -14.88 -0.30
CA TYR A 88 -10.79 -15.41 -1.56
C TYR A 88 -10.52 -14.47 -2.74
N CYS A 89 -10.33 -15.07 -3.92
CA CYS A 89 -9.99 -14.37 -5.14
C CYS A 89 -11.21 -13.62 -5.70
N LEU A 90 -11.04 -12.35 -6.05
CA LEU A 90 -12.11 -11.54 -6.62
C LEU A 90 -12.56 -11.98 -8.03
N ALA A 91 -11.75 -12.77 -8.73
CA ALA A 91 -12.04 -13.19 -10.10
C ALA A 91 -12.74 -14.55 -10.19
N CYS A 92 -12.29 -15.54 -9.41
CA CYS A 92 -12.83 -16.91 -9.46
C CYS A 92 -13.49 -17.38 -8.16
N GLY A 93 -13.35 -16.65 -7.05
CA GLY A 93 -13.84 -17.06 -5.74
C GLY A 93 -12.97 -18.09 -5.00
N ASP A 94 -11.93 -18.63 -5.64
CA ASP A 94 -11.05 -19.61 -5.00
C ASP A 94 -10.17 -19.00 -3.90
N PHE A 95 -9.72 -19.83 -2.97
CA PHE A 95 -8.77 -19.43 -1.94
C PHE A 95 -7.46 -18.90 -2.56
N ILE A 96 -7.03 -17.72 -2.11
CA ILE A 96 -5.82 -17.05 -2.59
C ILE A 96 -4.55 -17.85 -2.24
N GLY A 97 -4.62 -18.64 -1.16
CA GLY A 97 -3.52 -19.45 -0.66
C GLY A 97 -2.76 -18.77 0.47
N LEU A 98 -2.52 -19.51 1.55
CA LEU A 98 -1.90 -18.99 2.77
C LEU A 98 -0.53 -18.34 2.49
N LYS A 99 0.35 -19.03 1.74
CA LYS A 99 1.69 -18.52 1.39
C LYS A 99 1.65 -17.16 0.68
N ARG A 100 0.61 -16.89 -0.11
CA ARG A 100 0.46 -15.64 -0.83
C ARG A 100 -0.02 -14.52 0.09
N LEU A 101 -0.94 -14.82 1.01
CA LEU A 101 -1.37 -13.90 2.06
C LEU A 101 -0.27 -13.62 3.10
N GLU A 102 0.62 -14.58 3.34
CA GLU A 102 1.83 -14.38 4.15
C GLU A 102 2.82 -13.41 3.50
N ILE A 103 2.98 -13.46 2.17
CA ILE A 103 3.79 -12.48 1.44
C ILE A 103 3.08 -11.13 1.46
N ASP A 104 1.85 -11.08 0.97
CA ASP A 104 1.03 -9.88 0.92
C ASP A 104 -0.44 -10.16 1.29
N PRO A 105 -0.88 -9.81 2.51
CA PRO A 105 -2.25 -10.01 2.95
C PRO A 105 -3.26 -9.11 2.22
N ALA A 106 -2.81 -8.08 1.49
CA ALA A 106 -3.68 -7.26 0.66
C ALA A 106 -3.95 -7.87 -0.72
N SER A 107 -3.42 -9.06 -1.02
CA SER A 107 -3.67 -9.76 -2.28
C SER A 107 -5.16 -9.93 -2.57
N THR A 108 -5.55 -9.71 -3.82
CA THR A 108 -6.94 -9.82 -4.31
C THR A 108 -7.15 -11.00 -5.27
N HIS A 109 -6.07 -11.62 -5.74
CA HIS A 109 -6.11 -12.66 -6.76
C HIS A 109 -5.29 -13.89 -6.34
N CYS A 110 -5.81 -15.08 -6.67
CA CYS A 110 -5.09 -16.34 -6.52
C CYS A 110 -3.96 -16.45 -7.57
N VAL A 111 -3.10 -17.46 -7.43
CA VAL A 111 -1.98 -17.70 -8.35
C VAL A 111 -2.47 -17.96 -9.78
N ALA A 112 -3.64 -18.54 -9.97
CA ALA A 112 -4.17 -18.83 -11.30
C ALA A 112 -4.64 -17.54 -12.03
N CYS A 113 -5.34 -16.65 -11.33
CA CYS A 113 -5.89 -15.42 -11.90
C CYS A 113 -4.88 -14.26 -11.99
N ALA A 114 -3.78 -14.31 -11.24
CA ALA A 114 -2.74 -13.28 -11.26
C ALA A 114 -1.65 -13.52 -12.33
N LYS A 115 -1.91 -14.41 -13.30
CA LYS A 115 -1.01 -14.69 -14.43
C LYS A 115 -1.27 -13.77 -15.60
#